data_AF-A0A5E4HJU3-F1
#
_entry.id   AF-A0A5E4HJU3-F1
#
_cell.length_a   1.000
_cell.length_b   1.000
_cell.length_c   1.000
_cell.angle_alpha   90.00
_cell.angle_beta   90.00
_cell.angle_gamma   90.00
#
_symmetry.space_group_name_H-M   'P 1'
#
loop_
_entity.id
_entity.type
_entity.pdbx_description
1 polymer ?
#
loop_
_entity_poly.entity_id
_entity_poly.type
_entity_poly.pdbx_seq_one_letter_code
_entity_poly.pdbx_strand_id
1 'polypeptide(L)'
;MRKKYSEMTERQKRLQIIASQKYQASPKGRRRKQSARVRELNRISVRKYQASPKGRATRLAYSRTEKHRFYQRLWNKNFTTVEKDRAILAWKNFDGKCYCCGSTSPGHKNGWVIDHKGRKFRGILCAGCNLALGFIKDSVERCQNLISYLKETTCR
;
A
#
# COMPACT_ATOMS: atom_id res chain seq x y z
N MET A 1 29.39 -11.11 -12.72
CA MET A 1 28.59 -9.93 -12.34
C MET A 1 28.89 -8.78 -13.31
N ARG A 2 27.90 -7.97 -13.71
CA ARG A 2 28.17 -6.77 -14.53
C ARG A 2 28.88 -5.73 -13.66
N LYS A 3 30.07 -5.27 -14.07
CA LYS A 3 30.79 -4.17 -13.42
C LYS A 3 29.94 -2.90 -13.44
N LYS A 4 30.04 -2.05 -12.41
CA LYS A 4 29.38 -0.73 -12.42
C LYS A 4 30.02 0.15 -13.51
N TYR A 5 29.27 1.08 -14.09
CA TYR A 5 29.75 1.95 -15.18
C TYR A 5 31.01 2.75 -14.81
N SER A 6 31.12 3.13 -13.53
CA SER A 6 32.30 3.79 -12.95
C SER A 6 33.55 2.91 -12.92
N GLU A 7 33.40 1.59 -12.97
CA GLU A 7 34.47 0.58 -12.88
C GLU A 7 34.82 -0.03 -14.25
N MET A 8 34.24 0.49 -15.33
CA MET A 8 34.44 0.01 -16.69
C MET A 8 35.62 0.69 -17.37
N THR A 9 36.37 -0.08 -18.15
CA THR A 9 37.40 0.47 -19.05
C THR A 9 36.76 1.28 -20.18
N GLU A 10 37.50 2.22 -20.76
CA GLU A 10 37.01 3.04 -21.89
C GLU A 10 36.53 2.20 -23.08
N ARG A 11 37.22 1.10 -23.37
CA ARG A 11 36.80 0.14 -24.40
C ARG A 11 35.43 -0.47 -24.08
N GLN A 12 35.20 -0.85 -22.83
CA GLN A 12 33.92 -1.43 -22.39
C GLN A 12 32.79 -0.40 -22.42
N LYS A 13 33.04 0.85 -22.02
CA LYS A 13 32.07 1.95 -22.14
C LYS A 13 31.68 2.20 -23.59
N ARG A 14 32.66 2.27 -24.50
CA ARG A 14 32.42 2.41 -25.96
C ARG A 14 31.58 1.28 -26.52
N LEU A 15 31.90 0.02 -26.19
CA LEU A 15 31.13 -1.14 -26.65
C LEU A 15 29.69 -1.11 -26.13
N GLN A 16 29.46 -0.66 -24.89
CA GLN A 16 28.13 -0.52 -24.32
C GLN A 16 27.32 0.59 -25.01
N ILE A 17 27.95 1.71 -25.37
CA ILE A 17 27.33 2.80 -26.15
C ILE A 17 26.93 2.27 -27.53
N ILE A 18 27.83 1.59 -28.24
CA ILE A 18 27.57 1.01 -29.57
C ILE A 18 26.43 -0.01 -29.51
N ALA A 19 26.41 -0.88 -28.50
CA ALA A 19 25.34 -1.86 -28.31
C ALA A 19 23.98 -1.17 -28.06
N SER A 20 23.96 -0.09 -27.27
CA SER A 20 22.76 0.73 -27.04
C SER A 20 22.27 1.38 -28.32
N GLN A 21 23.16 1.98 -29.13
CA GLN A 21 22.82 2.58 -30.42
C GLN A 21 22.28 1.54 -31.40
N LYS A 22 22.93 0.37 -31.53
CA LYS A 22 22.44 -0.75 -32.36
C LYS A 22 21.07 -1.24 -31.91
N TYR A 23 20.85 -1.37 -30.60
CA TYR A 23 19.54 -1.74 -30.07
C TYR A 23 18.47 -0.69 -30.39
N GLN A 24 18.77 0.61 -30.22
CA GLN A 24 17.84 1.69 -30.57
C GLN A 24 17.49 1.73 -32.07
N ALA A 25 18.45 1.38 -32.94
CA ALA A 25 18.26 1.27 -34.38
C ALA A 25 17.55 -0.03 -34.82
N SER A 26 17.47 -1.05 -33.96
CA SER A 26 16.77 -2.30 -34.27
C SER A 26 15.25 -2.09 -34.44
N PRO A 27 14.54 -2.97 -35.18
CA PRO A 27 13.07 -2.91 -35.27
C PRO A 27 12.38 -2.94 -33.89
N LYS A 28 12.91 -3.70 -32.93
CA LYS A 28 12.41 -3.75 -31.53
C LYS A 28 12.64 -2.43 -30.79
N GLY A 29 13.81 -1.81 -30.96
CA GLY A 29 14.13 -0.49 -30.38
C GLY A 29 13.31 0.65 -30.97
N ARG A 30 13.10 0.63 -32.30
CA ARG A 30 12.25 1.58 -33.02
C ARG A 30 10.77 1.47 -32.64
N ARG A 31 10.23 0.25 -32.50
CA ARG A 31 8.88 0.02 -31.94
C ARG A 31 8.71 0.58 -30.52
N ARG A 32 9.78 0.53 -29.70
CA ARG A 32 9.77 1.02 -28.31
C ARG A 32 9.85 2.55 -28.21
N LYS A 33 10.47 3.24 -29.18
CA LYS A 33 10.39 4.70 -29.32
C LYS A 33 9.04 5.05 -29.95
N GLN A 34 7.94 4.96 -29.19
CA GLN A 34 6.69 5.57 -29.62
C GLN A 34 6.94 7.03 -29.96
N SER A 35 6.62 7.44 -31.19
CA SER A 35 6.74 8.83 -31.61
C SER A 35 5.92 9.72 -30.65
N ALA A 36 6.30 11.00 -30.52
CA ALA A 36 5.56 11.94 -29.67
C ALA A 36 4.05 11.92 -29.99
N ARG A 37 3.71 11.77 -31.28
CA ARG A 37 2.35 11.59 -31.78
C ARG A 37 1.65 10.36 -31.20
N VAL A 38 2.31 9.19 -31.17
CA VAL A 38 1.70 7.97 -30.60
C VAL A 38 1.52 8.08 -29.09
N ARG A 39 2.47 8.72 -28.38
CA ARG A 39 2.32 9.00 -26.95
C ARG A 39 1.13 9.90 -26.67
N GLU A 40 0.93 10.92 -27.49
CA GLU A 40 -0.21 11.84 -27.37
C GLU A 40 -1.54 11.14 -27.67
N LEU A 41 -1.60 10.35 -28.76
CA LEU A 41 -2.79 9.55 -29.09
C LEU A 41 -3.15 8.56 -27.97
N ASN A 42 -2.15 7.91 -27.37
CA ASN A 42 -2.36 7.03 -26.22
C ASN A 42 -2.89 7.79 -25.00
N ARG A 43 -2.37 8.98 -24.73
CA ARG A 43 -2.85 9.84 -23.63
C ARG A 43 -4.32 10.22 -23.82
N ILE A 44 -4.70 10.61 -25.04
CA ILE A 44 -6.09 10.92 -25.40
C ILE A 44 -6.98 9.69 -25.24
N SER A 45 -6.55 8.53 -25.74
CA SER A 45 -7.28 7.26 -25.62
C SER A 45 -7.51 6.86 -24.16
N VAL A 46 -6.46 6.93 -23.33
CA VAL A 46 -6.55 6.65 -21.89
C VAL A 46 -7.54 7.62 -21.21
N ARG A 47 -7.47 8.92 -21.51
CA ARG A 47 -8.43 9.91 -20.97
C ARG A 47 -9.87 9.59 -21.38
N LYS A 48 -10.12 9.27 -22.66
CA LYS A 48 -11.44 8.86 -23.15
C LYS A 48 -11.95 7.63 -22.40
N TYR A 49 -11.13 6.59 -22.27
CA TYR A 49 -11.49 5.39 -21.52
C TYR A 49 -11.79 5.72 -20.04
N GLN A 50 -10.95 6.51 -19.39
CA GLN A 50 -11.14 6.92 -17.99
C GLN A 50 -12.41 7.72 -17.75
N ALA A 51 -12.86 8.51 -18.73
CA ALA A 51 -14.12 9.26 -18.69
C ALA A 51 -15.35 8.40 -19.06
N SER A 52 -15.15 7.30 -19.80
CA SER A 52 -16.24 6.41 -20.22
C SER A 52 -16.98 5.79 -19.03
N PRO A 53 -18.27 5.41 -19.18
CA PRO A 53 -19.02 4.69 -18.14
C PRO A 53 -18.30 3.43 -17.64
N LYS A 54 -17.74 2.63 -18.57
CA LYS A 54 -16.97 1.41 -18.25
C LYS A 54 -15.72 1.72 -17.42
N GLY A 55 -14.96 2.76 -17.80
CA GLY A 55 -13.77 3.17 -17.05
C GLY A 55 -14.10 3.71 -15.65
N ARG A 56 -15.17 4.51 -15.52
CA ARG A 56 -15.67 4.98 -14.22
C ARG A 56 -16.12 3.83 -13.32
N ALA A 57 -16.89 2.88 -13.86
CA ALA A 57 -17.35 1.70 -13.13
C ALA A 57 -16.17 0.83 -12.65
N THR A 58 -15.18 0.61 -13.52
CA THR A 58 -13.96 -0.16 -13.18
C THR A 58 -13.19 0.52 -12.04
N ARG A 59 -13.01 1.84 -12.10
CA ARG A 59 -12.36 2.60 -11.03
C ARG A 59 -13.13 2.53 -9.72
N LEU A 60 -14.45 2.64 -9.76
CA LEU A 60 -15.32 2.54 -8.59
C LEU A 60 -15.29 1.14 -7.97
N ALA A 61 -15.27 0.09 -8.79
CA ALA A 61 -15.13 -1.28 -8.32
C ALA A 61 -13.78 -1.46 -7.59
N TYR A 62 -12.69 -0.99 -8.20
CA TYR A 62 -11.37 -1.04 -7.56
C TYR A 62 -11.30 -0.24 -6.26
N SER A 63 -11.89 0.97 -6.21
CA SER A 63 -11.86 1.82 -5.02
C SER A 63 -12.63 1.22 -3.84
N ARG A 64 -13.59 0.32 -4.12
CA ARG A 64 -14.36 -0.43 -3.13
C ARG A 64 -13.62 -1.65 -2.58
N THR A 65 -12.55 -2.11 -3.22
CA THR A 65 -11.77 -3.26 -2.72
C THR A 65 -11.12 -2.94 -1.37
N GLU A 66 -11.04 -3.94 -0.49
CA GLU A 66 -10.37 -3.77 0.80
C GLU A 66 -8.89 -3.40 0.63
N LYS A 67 -8.22 -4.02 -0.35
CA LYS A 67 -6.84 -3.71 -0.71
C LYS A 67 -6.66 -2.21 -0.99
N HIS A 68 -7.49 -1.62 -1.86
CA HIS A 68 -7.37 -0.20 -2.17
C HIS A 68 -7.59 0.69 -0.94
N ARG A 69 -8.61 0.39 -0.13
CA ARG A 69 -8.92 1.13 1.10
C ARG A 69 -7.77 1.03 2.12
N PHE A 70 -7.16 -0.14 2.26
CA PHE A 70 -5.99 -0.35 3.10
C PHE A 70 -4.83 0.56 2.66
N TYR A 71 -4.43 0.49 1.38
CA TYR A 71 -3.31 1.31 0.88
C TYR A 71 -3.60 2.81 0.98
N GLN A 72 -4.84 3.25 0.72
CA GLN A 72 -5.23 4.64 0.87
C GLN A 72 -5.03 5.12 2.32
N ARG A 73 -5.47 4.34 3.31
CA ARG A 73 -5.27 4.67 4.73
C ARG A 73 -3.79 4.68 5.09
N LEU A 74 -3.03 3.67 4.64
CA LEU A 74 -1.61 3.55 4.93
C LEU A 74 -0.83 4.78 4.44
N TRP A 75 -1.11 5.25 3.23
CA TRP A 75 -0.42 6.41 2.66
C TRP A 75 -0.75 7.73 3.33
N ASN A 76 -1.93 7.84 3.96
CA ASN A 76 -2.31 9.00 4.77
C ASN A 76 -1.64 9.02 6.15
N LYS A 77 -0.94 7.95 6.56
CA LYS A 77 -0.21 7.90 7.83
C LYS A 77 1.20 8.47 7.69
N ASN A 78 1.64 9.20 8.71
CA ASN A 78 3.00 9.74 8.80
C ASN A 78 4.03 8.68 9.23
N PHE A 79 4.01 7.53 8.56
CA PHE A 79 4.97 6.44 8.77
C PHE A 79 6.26 6.67 7.97
N THR A 80 7.36 6.13 8.51
CA THR A 80 8.59 5.93 7.76
C THR A 80 8.37 4.86 6.68
N THR A 81 9.28 4.77 5.71
CA THR A 81 9.22 3.71 4.68
C THR A 81 9.20 2.32 5.32
N VAL A 82 10.04 2.09 6.34
CA VAL A 82 10.12 0.82 7.07
C VAL A 82 8.78 0.43 7.70
N GLU A 83 8.09 1.38 8.34
CA GLU A 83 6.79 1.13 8.98
C GLU A 83 5.68 0.90 7.96
N LYS A 84 5.76 1.53 6.78
CA LYS A 84 4.87 1.22 5.65
C LYS A 84 5.11 -0.19 5.11
N ASP A 85 6.36 -0.60 4.95
CA ASP A 85 6.71 -1.95 4.49
C ASP A 85 6.23 -3.01 5.48
N ARG A 86 6.36 -2.76 6.79
CA ARG A 86 5.80 -3.61 7.84
C ARG A 86 4.29 -3.76 7.73
N ALA A 87 3.57 -2.64 7.58
CA ALA A 87 2.12 -2.68 7.40
C ALA A 87 1.71 -3.42 6.12
N ILE A 88 2.44 -3.25 5.01
CA ILE A 88 2.19 -3.95 3.75
C ILE A 88 2.41 -5.46 3.92
N LEU A 89 3.49 -5.86 4.58
CA LEU A 89 3.76 -7.28 4.86
C LEU A 89 2.69 -7.88 5.77
N ALA A 90 2.29 -7.16 6.82
CA ALA A 90 1.20 -7.57 7.70
C ALA A 90 -0.11 -7.76 6.94
N TRP A 91 -0.46 -6.85 6.03
CA TRP A 91 -1.67 -6.99 5.19
C TRP A 91 -1.60 -8.19 4.23
N LYS A 92 -0.43 -8.49 3.67
CA LYS A 92 -0.26 -9.68 2.80
C LYS A 92 -0.48 -10.99 3.54
N ASN A 93 -0.09 -11.03 4.81
CA ASN A 93 -0.22 -12.21 5.67
C ASN A 93 -1.47 -12.16 6.57
N PHE A 94 -2.35 -11.17 6.35
CA PHE A 94 -3.52 -10.98 7.18
C PHE A 94 -4.54 -12.07 6.90
N ASP A 95 -4.92 -12.82 7.94
CA ASP A 95 -5.82 -13.96 7.89
C ASP A 95 -7.31 -13.56 7.96
N GLY A 96 -7.59 -12.25 7.92
CA GLY A 96 -8.95 -11.73 8.06
C GLY A 96 -9.42 -11.62 9.50
N LYS A 97 -8.52 -11.65 10.50
CA LYS A 97 -8.89 -11.55 11.91
C LYS A 97 -8.22 -10.38 12.63
N CYS A 98 -8.96 -9.73 13.52
CA CYS A 98 -8.43 -8.67 14.38
C CYS A 98 -7.25 -9.18 15.21
N TYR A 99 -6.11 -8.50 15.18
CA TYR A 99 -4.92 -8.91 15.98
C TYR A 99 -5.12 -8.78 17.49
N CYS A 100 -6.13 -8.02 17.95
CA CYS A 100 -6.43 -7.84 19.37
C CYS A 100 -7.51 -8.83 19.86
N CYS A 101 -8.68 -8.87 19.23
CA CYS A 101 -9.82 -9.67 19.70
C CYS A 101 -10.13 -10.91 18.87
N GLY A 102 -9.41 -11.16 17.77
CA GLY A 102 -9.65 -12.31 16.89
C GLY A 102 -10.93 -12.27 16.05
N SER A 103 -11.76 -11.23 16.18
CA SER A 103 -12.98 -11.07 15.36
C SER A 103 -12.65 -11.16 13.88
N THR A 104 -13.50 -11.84 13.10
CA THR A 104 -13.44 -11.95 11.63
C THR A 104 -14.16 -10.80 10.93
N SER A 105 -14.77 -9.90 11.70
CA SER A 105 -15.48 -8.73 11.16
C SER A 105 -14.69 -7.44 11.44
N PRO A 106 -14.48 -6.58 10.43
CA PRO A 106 -13.79 -5.31 10.63
C PRO A 106 -14.59 -4.30 11.45
N GLY A 107 -15.90 -4.50 11.63
CA GLY A 107 -16.76 -3.62 12.43
C GLY A 107 -16.91 -2.19 11.90
N HIS A 108 -16.55 -1.93 10.63
CA HIS A 108 -16.66 -0.62 10.01
C HIS A 108 -16.84 -0.72 8.49
N LYS A 109 -17.68 0.17 7.92
CA LYS A 109 -18.03 0.18 6.48
C LYS A 109 -16.84 0.28 5.52
N ASN A 110 -15.75 0.88 5.99
CA ASN A 110 -14.54 1.06 5.18
C ASN A 110 -13.52 -0.08 5.38
N GLY A 111 -13.83 -1.13 6.15
CA GLY A 111 -12.95 -2.29 6.41
C GLY A 111 -11.91 -2.06 7.52
N TRP A 112 -11.01 -3.04 7.66
CA TRP A 112 -9.97 -3.18 8.69
C TRP A 112 -9.09 -1.96 8.93
N VAL A 113 -8.83 -1.63 10.21
CA VAL A 113 -8.12 -0.42 10.64
C VAL A 113 -6.63 -0.69 10.83
N ILE A 114 -5.80 0.26 10.40
CA ILE A 114 -4.35 0.25 10.63
C ILE A 114 -4.08 0.96 11.96
N ASP A 115 -3.79 0.19 12.99
CA ASP A 115 -3.47 0.71 14.31
C ASP A 115 -2.00 1.12 14.41
N HIS A 116 -1.75 2.21 15.14
CA HIS A 116 -0.45 2.85 15.25
C HIS A 116 -0.34 3.72 16.49
N LYS A 117 0.89 3.88 16.99
CA LYS A 117 1.23 4.83 18.05
C LYS A 117 2.34 5.74 17.56
N GLY A 118 2.04 7.03 17.42
CA GLY A 118 2.93 7.99 16.78
C GLY A 118 3.20 7.60 15.32
N ARG A 119 4.46 7.32 14.98
CA ARG A 119 4.89 6.94 13.62
C ARG A 119 5.11 5.43 13.44
N LYS A 120 4.76 4.62 14.44
CA LYS A 120 4.99 3.17 14.47
C LYS A 120 3.70 2.40 14.24
N PHE A 121 3.72 1.47 13.30
CA PHE A 121 2.65 0.51 13.07
C PHE A 121 2.60 -0.52 14.21
N ARG A 122 1.40 -0.86 14.67
CA ARG A 122 1.17 -1.86 15.73
C ARG A 122 0.47 -3.11 15.21
N GLY A 123 -0.53 -2.96 14.33
CA GLY A 123 -1.28 -4.09 13.83
C GLY A 123 -2.49 -3.70 12.99
N ILE A 124 -3.20 -4.72 12.53
CA ILE A 124 -4.48 -4.58 11.82
C ILE A 124 -5.59 -5.00 12.80
N LEU A 125 -6.49 -4.06 13.10
CA LEU A 125 -7.54 -4.24 14.10
C LEU A 125 -8.93 -4.04 13.48
N CYS A 126 -9.95 -4.62 14.14
CA CYS A 126 -11.32 -4.19 13.92
C CYS A 126 -11.53 -2.77 14.50
N ALA A 127 -12.58 -2.08 14.05
CA ALA A 127 -12.85 -0.72 14.51
C ALA A 127 -13.16 -0.64 16.01
N GLY A 128 -13.80 -1.66 16.59
CA GLY A 128 -14.10 -1.72 18.02
C GLY A 128 -12.84 -1.68 18.88
N CYS A 129 -11.86 -2.55 18.60
CA CYS A 129 -10.59 -2.56 19.33
C CYS A 129 -9.81 -1.25 19.16
N ASN A 130 -9.75 -0.71 17.95
CA ASN A 130 -9.07 0.56 17.71
C ASN A 130 -9.73 1.73 18.48
N LEU A 131 -11.06 1.77 18.53
CA LEU A 131 -11.79 2.78 19.32
C LEU A 131 -11.58 2.59 20.82
N ALA A 132 -11.64 1.36 21.31
CA ALA A 132 -11.38 1.05 22.72
C ALA A 132 -10.01 1.55 23.17
N LEU A 133 -8.95 1.31 22.37
CA LEU A 133 -7.61 1.85 22.61
C LEU A 133 -7.60 3.38 22.69
N GLY A 134 -8.34 4.05 21.80
CA GLY A 134 -8.53 5.51 21.83
C GLY A 134 -9.24 6.01 23.09
N PHE A 135 -10.32 5.35 23.52
CA PHE A 135 -11.08 5.73 24.72
C PHE A 135 -10.24 5.60 26.00
N ILE A 136 -9.43 4.55 26.08
CA ILE A 136 -8.49 4.38 27.20
C ILE A 136 -7.20 5.19 27.02
N LYS A 137 -7.07 5.98 25.96
CA LYS A 137 -5.89 6.81 25.62
C LYS A 137 -4.59 6.01 25.57
N ASP A 138 -4.64 4.78 25.06
CA ASP A 138 -3.50 3.85 25.04
C ASP A 138 -2.83 3.65 26.41
N SER A 139 -3.58 3.80 27.52
CA SER A 139 -3.08 3.63 28.89
C SER A 139 -3.33 2.22 29.40
N VAL A 140 -2.25 1.55 29.80
CA VAL A 140 -2.29 0.22 30.43
C VAL A 140 -3.00 0.29 31.79
N GLU A 141 -2.75 1.34 32.56
CA GLU A 141 -3.40 1.56 33.86
C GLU A 141 -4.93 1.63 33.72
N ARG A 142 -5.42 2.42 32.75
CA ARG A 142 -6.87 2.48 32.46
C ARG A 142 -7.45 1.14 32.05
N CYS A 143 -6.71 0.36 31.24
CA CYS A 143 -7.10 -0.99 30.87
C CYS A 143 -7.23 -1.89 32.11
N GLN A 144 -6.23 -1.84 33.01
CA GLN A 144 -6.22 -2.63 34.23
C GLN A 144 -7.39 -2.27 35.15
N ASN A 145 -7.69 -0.98 35.31
CA ASN A 145 -8.82 -0.51 36.11
C ASN A 145 -10.17 -0.99 35.54
N LEU A 146 -10.34 -0.99 34.21
CA LEU A 146 -11.53 -1.56 33.57
C LEU A 146 -11.64 -3.07 33.83
N ILE A 147 -10.54 -3.81 33.78
CA ILE A 147 -10.52 -5.25 34.09
C ILE A 147 -10.94 -5.48 35.55
N SER A 148 -10.40 -4.71 36.50
CA SER A 148 -10.77 -4.81 37.92
C SER A 148 -12.25 -4.51 38.13
N TYR A 149 -12.74 -3.40 37.55
CA TYR A 149 -14.16 -3.04 37.61
C TYR A 149 -15.07 -4.15 37.07
N LEU A 150 -14.73 -4.76 35.94
CA LEU A 150 -15.51 -5.88 35.39
C LEU A 150 -15.51 -7.08 36.32
N LYS A 151 -14.37 -7.44 36.91
CA LYS A 151 -14.28 -8.57 37.85
C LYS A 151 -15.13 -8.36 39.11
N GLU A 152 -15.24 -7.12 39.58
CA GLU A 152 -16.01 -6.76 40.77
C GLU A 152 -17.51 -6.65 40.50
N THR A 153 -17.90 -6.21 39.30
CA THR A 153 -19.31 -5.91 38.97
C THR A 153 -20.02 -7.00 38.19
N THR A 154 -19.29 -7.97 37.62
CA THR A 154 -19.92 -9.11 36.95
C THR A 154 -20.55 -9.99 38.03
N CYS A 155 -21.88 -9.94 38.17
CA CYS A 155 -22.62 -10.92 38.96
C CYS A 155 -22.25 -12.32 38.46
N ARG A 156 -21.78 -13.17 39.38
CA ARG A 156 -21.64 -14.60 39.13
C ARG A 156 -22.99 -15.27 39.19
#